data_AF-A0A7L1YEZ6-F1
#
_entry.id   AF-A0A7L1YEZ6-F1
#
_cell.length_a   1.000
_cell.length_b   1.000
_cell.length_c   1.000
_cell.angle_alpha   90.00
_cell.angle_beta   90.00
_cell.angle_gamma   90.00
#
_symmetry.space_group_name_H-M   'P 1'
#
loop_
_entity.id
_entity.type
_entity.pdbx_description
1 polymer ?
#
loop_
_entity_poly.entity_id
_entity_poly.type
_entity_poly.pdbx_seq_one_letter_code
_entity_poly.pdbx_strand_id
1 'polypeptide(L)'
;GSSLQCYSCKSQLSNSKCLTKVECGDKEMCKTDVIRVVGLFSIISKSCEASCETAYQDFNVGNRNVSCCSSDLCNANAAGSVRSSYGMAGGIAAGVLWIFLNNK
;
A
#
# COMPACT_ATOMS: atom_id res chain seq x y z
N GLY A 1 8.19 14.63 18.30
CA GLY A 1 7.73 14.39 16.92
C GLY A 1 7.51 12.91 16.76
N SER A 2 6.42 12.50 16.13
CA SER A 2 6.24 11.07 15.81
C SER A 2 7.21 10.67 14.71
N SER A 3 7.94 9.59 14.95
CA SER A 3 8.81 8.92 13.99
C SER A 3 7.96 7.97 13.15
N LEU A 4 8.09 8.03 11.82
CA LEU A 4 7.30 7.22 10.89
C LEU A 4 7.67 5.74 11.05
N GLN A 5 6.69 4.85 11.24
CA GLN A 5 6.93 3.40 11.24
C GLN A 5 6.67 2.80 9.87
N CYS A 6 7.59 1.97 9.38
CA CYS A 6 7.43 1.24 8.12
C CYS A 6 7.73 -0.25 8.30
N TYR A 7 7.29 -1.06 7.33
CA TYR A 7 7.83 -2.41 7.18
C TYR A 7 9.17 -2.38 6.42
N SER A 8 10.09 -3.26 6.80
CA SER A 8 11.39 -3.44 6.18
C SER A 8 11.67 -4.92 5.92
N CYS A 9 12.17 -5.23 4.73
CA CYS A 9 12.65 -6.56 4.38
C CYS A 9 13.50 -6.51 3.12
N LYS A 10 14.35 -7.52 2.93
CA LYS A 10 15.15 -7.67 1.71
C LYS A 10 14.80 -8.98 1.01
N SER A 11 14.47 -8.88 -0.28
CA SER A 11 14.31 -10.02 -1.18
C SER A 11 13.40 -11.15 -0.69
N GLN A 12 12.20 -10.81 -0.21
CA GLN A 12 11.22 -11.80 0.26
C GLN A 12 10.28 -12.24 -0.86
N LEU A 13 9.97 -13.54 -0.90
CA LEU A 13 9.05 -14.13 -1.89
C LEU A 13 7.57 -13.94 -1.53
N SER A 14 7.26 -13.56 -0.29
CA SER A 14 5.90 -13.37 0.19
C SER A 14 5.81 -12.13 1.06
N ASN A 15 4.70 -11.40 0.93
CA ASN A 15 4.41 -10.24 1.77
C ASN A 15 4.32 -10.60 3.26
N SER A 16 3.84 -11.80 3.60
CA SER A 16 3.75 -12.25 4.99
C SER A 16 5.12 -12.42 5.67
N LYS A 17 6.18 -12.65 4.89
CA LYS A 17 7.57 -12.69 5.37
C LYS A 17 8.25 -11.32 5.36
N CYS A 18 7.53 -10.28 4.95
CA CYS A 18 8.01 -8.91 4.77
C CYS A 18 7.22 -7.92 5.66
N LEU A 19 7.12 -8.26 6.95
CA LEU A 19 6.36 -7.52 7.97
C LEU A 19 7.21 -7.13 9.18
N THR A 20 8.52 -7.01 9.03
CA THR A 20 9.40 -6.50 10.11
C THR A 20 9.21 -5.00 10.24
N LYS A 21 8.74 -4.54 11.40
CA LYS A 21 8.52 -3.11 11.66
C LYS A 21 9.85 -2.42 12.00
N VAL A 22 10.05 -1.22 11.49
CA VAL A 22 11.19 -0.34 11.79
C VAL A 22 10.70 1.10 11.97
N GLU A 23 11.40 1.87 12.80
CA GLU A 23 11.28 3.33 12.82
C GLU A 23 12.18 3.93 11.74
N CYS A 24 11.64 4.89 10.99
CA CYS A 24 12.37 5.63 9.98
C CYS A 24 12.86 6.97 10.53
N GLY A 25 13.92 7.50 9.95
CA GLY A 25 14.48 8.81 10.27
C GLY A 25 13.60 9.98 9.83
N ASP A 26 14.01 11.18 10.24
CA ASP A 26 13.34 12.42 9.85
C ASP A 26 13.32 12.57 8.31
N LYS A 27 12.13 12.82 7.76
CA LYS A 27 11.87 12.99 6.32
C LYS A 27 12.00 11.71 5.47
N GLU A 28 12.16 10.54 6.09
CA GLU A 28 12.09 9.27 5.37
C GLU A 28 10.64 8.86 5.07
N MET A 29 10.47 8.07 4.02
CA MET A 29 9.19 7.54 3.56
C MET A 29 9.28 6.02 3.44
N CYS A 30 8.14 5.33 3.57
CA CYS A 30 8.08 3.90 3.33
C CYS A 30 8.18 3.61 1.83
N LYS A 31 9.21 2.85 1.44
CA LYS A 31 9.40 2.34 0.08
C LYS A 31 8.98 0.87 0.01
N THR A 32 8.36 0.50 -1.10
CA THR A 32 8.13 -0.89 -1.50
C THR A 32 8.61 -1.07 -2.93
N ASP A 33 9.47 -2.05 -3.15
CA ASP A 33 10.00 -2.44 -4.47
C ASP A 33 9.61 -3.89 -4.74
N VAL A 34 8.83 -4.11 -5.79
CA VAL A 34 8.34 -5.42 -6.20
C VAL A 34 8.84 -5.72 -7.60
N ILE A 35 9.68 -6.75 -7.72
CA ILE A 35 10.17 -7.25 -8.99
C ILE A 35 9.46 -8.57 -9.27
N ARG A 36 8.73 -8.66 -10.38
CA ARG A 36 8.02 -9.84 -10.84
C ARG A 36 8.73 -10.38 -12.07
N VAL A 37 9.10 -11.66 -12.04
CA VAL A 37 9.61 -12.37 -13.23
C VAL A 37 8.47 -13.20 -13.77
N VAL A 38 8.13 -13.02 -15.06
CA VAL A 38 6.99 -13.71 -15.68
C VAL A 38 7.19 -15.23 -15.59
N GLY A 39 6.22 -15.94 -15.02
CA GLY A 39 6.23 -17.40 -14.93
C GLY A 39 7.18 -18.02 -13.88
N LEU A 40 7.88 -17.23 -13.07
CA LEU A 40 8.82 -17.76 -12.06
C LEU A 40 8.46 -17.34 -10.63
N PHE A 41 8.79 -16.11 -10.24
CA PHE A 41 8.66 -15.63 -8.86
C PHE A 41 8.54 -14.12 -8.78
N SER A 42 8.04 -13.63 -7.65
CA SER A 42 8.07 -12.21 -7.28
C SER A 42 8.96 -11.99 -6.07
N ILE A 43 9.80 -10.96 -6.15
CA ILE A 43 10.69 -10.53 -5.08
C ILE A 43 10.17 -9.20 -4.55
N ILE A 44 9.98 -9.13 -3.23
CA ILE A 44 9.50 -7.96 -2.50
C ILE A 44 10.63 -7.45 -1.61
N SER A 45 10.91 -6.16 -1.68
CA SER A 45 11.78 -5.45 -0.75
C SER A 45 11.05 -4.22 -0.20
N LYS A 46 11.21 -3.94 1.08
CA LYS A 46 10.63 -2.77 1.75
C LYS A 46 11.70 -2.09 2.58
N SER A 47 11.69 -0.77 2.65
CA SER A 47 12.65 0.01 3.44
C SER A 47 12.12 1.41 3.75
N CYS A 48 12.82 2.11 4.64
CA CYS A 48 12.73 3.57 4.74
C CYS A 48 13.63 4.19 3.66
N GLU A 49 13.22 5.32 3.08
CA GLU A 49 14.01 6.03 2.08
C GLU A 49 13.70 7.53 2.14
N ALA A 50 14.74 8.37 2.23
CA ALA A 50 14.59 9.84 2.26
C ALA A 50 14.17 10.41 0.90
N SER A 51 14.61 9.77 -0.20
CA SER A 51 14.30 10.16 -1.58
C SER A 51 13.63 9.00 -2.31
N CYS A 52 12.34 8.81 -2.06
CA CYS A 52 11.56 7.73 -2.66
C CYS A 52 10.75 8.24 -3.85
N GLU A 53 11.06 7.73 -5.04
CA GLU A 53 10.34 8.01 -6.28
C GLU A 53 9.51 6.79 -6.71
N THR A 54 8.22 7.00 -6.99
CA THR A 54 7.37 5.96 -7.55
C THR A 54 7.76 5.68 -8.99
N ALA A 55 7.98 4.41 -9.34
CA ALA A 55 8.42 4.02 -10.67
C ALA A 55 7.81 2.69 -11.07
N TYR A 56 7.43 2.57 -12.34
CA TYR A 56 6.95 1.35 -12.94
C TYR A 56 7.75 1.06 -14.20
N GLN A 57 8.30 -0.15 -14.31
CA GLN A 57 9.10 -0.57 -15.45
C GLN A 57 8.63 -1.95 -15.88
N ASP A 58 8.15 -2.04 -17.12
CA ASP A 58 7.78 -3.29 -17.74
C ASP A 58 8.90 -3.77 -18.66
N PHE A 59 9.27 -5.03 -18.50
CA PHE A 59 10.26 -5.74 -19.28
C PHE A 59 9.58 -6.93 -19.95
N ASN A 60 10.04 -7.34 -21.14
CA ASN A 60 9.51 -8.54 -21.81
C ASN A 60 9.53 -9.81 -20.92
N VAL A 61 10.43 -9.85 -19.93
CA VAL A 61 10.65 -10.98 -19.02
C VAL A 61 10.10 -10.75 -17.61
N GLY A 62 9.50 -9.59 -17.32
CA GLY A 62 9.13 -9.23 -15.94
C GLY A 62 8.69 -7.79 -15.78
N ASN A 63 8.34 -7.39 -14.56
CA ASN A 63 7.99 -6.02 -14.25
C ASN A 63 8.57 -5.61 -12.90
N ARG A 64 8.93 -4.34 -12.75
CA ARG A 64 9.34 -3.73 -11.48
C ARG A 64 8.37 -2.60 -11.12
N ASN A 65 7.85 -2.65 -9.91
CA ASN A 65 6.96 -1.63 -9.35
C ASN A 65 7.50 -1.10 -8.03
N VAL A 66 7.79 0.20 -7.99
CA VAL A 66 8.26 0.95 -6.83
C VAL A 66 7.16 1.88 -6.36
N SER A 67 6.74 1.76 -5.10
CA SER A 67 5.73 2.62 -4.48
C SER A 67 6.25 3.26 -3.19
N CYS A 68 5.86 4.52 -2.97
CA CYS A 68 6.29 5.34 -1.84
C CYS A 68 5.07 5.86 -1.07
N CYS A 69 5.14 5.89 0.26
CA CYS A 69 4.08 6.43 1.12
C CYS A 69 4.62 6.93 2.46
N SER A 70 3.90 7.85 3.11
CA SER A 70 4.40 8.62 4.28
C SER A 70 3.50 8.49 5.52
N SER A 71 2.80 7.36 5.66
CA SER A 71 1.93 7.07 6.82
C SER A 71 2.37 5.79 7.50
N ASP A 72 2.12 5.66 8.80
CA ASP A 72 2.55 4.50 9.56
C ASP A 72 2.06 3.18 8.95
N LEU A 73 3.00 2.27 8.73
CA LEU A 73 2.80 0.93 8.18
C LEU A 73 2.08 0.92 6.82
N CYS A 74 2.13 2.01 6.07
CA CYS A 74 1.43 2.16 4.78
C CYS A 74 1.90 1.14 3.72
N ASN A 75 3.14 0.68 3.83
CA ASN A 75 3.70 -0.37 2.97
C ASN A 75 3.33 -1.79 3.42
N ALA A 76 2.19 -1.99 4.08
CA ALA A 76 1.70 -3.31 4.47
C ALA A 76 1.48 -4.24 3.28
N ASN A 77 1.00 -3.70 2.16
CA ASN A 77 0.73 -4.47 0.95
C ASN A 77 1.91 -4.37 -0.03
N ALA A 78 2.24 -5.48 -0.70
CA ALA A 78 3.15 -5.44 -1.83
C ALA A 78 2.55 -4.58 -2.96
N ALA A 79 3.39 -3.81 -3.67
CA ALA A 79 3.05 -2.91 -4.76
C ALA A 79 2.34 -3.63 -5.93
N GLY A 80 1.07 -3.95 -5.73
CA GLY A 80 0.29 -4.84 -6.58
C GLY A 80 -1.10 -5.17 -6.07
N SER A 81 -1.49 -4.76 -4.87
CA SER A 81 -2.91 -4.62 -4.56
C SER A 81 -3.34 -3.19 -4.89
N VAL A 82 -3.94 -3.00 -6.06
CA VAL A 82 -5.04 -2.03 -6.21
C VAL A 82 -6.12 -2.46 -5.22
N ARG A 83 -5.96 -2.08 -3.96
CA ARG A 83 -7.04 -2.14 -3.00
C ARG A 83 -7.75 -0.82 -3.16
N SER A 84 -8.86 -0.85 -3.91
CA SER A 84 -9.83 0.23 -3.93
C SER A 84 -9.93 0.82 -2.54
N SER A 85 -9.65 2.11 -2.44
CA SER A 85 -10.03 2.89 -1.29
C SER A 85 -11.56 2.78 -1.19
N TYR A 86 -12.04 1.81 -0.42
CA TYR A 86 -13.35 1.91 0.21
C TYR A 86 -13.17 2.96 1.30
N GLY A 87 -13.14 4.22 0.85
CA GLY A 87 -13.32 5.36 1.72
C GLY A 87 -14.58 5.09 2.54
N MET A 88 -14.44 5.18 3.85
CA MET A 88 -15.55 5.16 4.77
C MET A 88 -16.49 6.32 4.43
N ALA A 89 -17.48 6.09 3.58
CA ALA A 89 -18.64 6.97 3.46
C ALA A 89 -19.66 6.55 4.52
N GLY A 90 -19.35 6.88 5.78
CA GLY A 90 -20.35 6.94 6.83
C GLY A 90 -21.27 8.12 6.56
N GLY A 91 -22.55 7.85 6.28
CA GLY A 91 -23.56 8.89 6.08
C GLY A 91 -24.95 8.27 6.02
N ILE A 92 -25.64 8.27 7.15
CA ILE A 92 -27.02 7.82 7.33
C ILE A 92 -27.94 8.68 6.44
N ALA A 93 -28.60 8.10 5.44
CA ALA A 93 -29.75 8.69 4.77
C ALA A 93 -31.04 7.97 5.19
N ALA A 94 -31.33 7.99 6.50
CA ALA A 94 -32.64 7.66 7.02
C ALA A 94 -33.55 8.88 6.83
N GLY A 95 -34.29 8.95 5.73
CA GLY A 95 -35.14 10.13 5.49
C GLY A 95 -36.08 10.14 4.30
N VAL A 96 -36.32 9.04 3.58
CA VAL A 96 -37.21 9.09 2.39
C VAL A 96 -38.40 8.12 2.45
N LEU A 97 -38.54 7.32 3.52
CA LEU A 97 -39.67 6.40 3.66
C LEU A 97 -40.95 7.05 4.21
N TRP A 98 -40.91 8.29 4.71
CA TRP A 98 -42.08 8.95 5.30
C TRP A 98 -43.07 9.52 4.28
N ILE A 99 -42.66 9.78 3.03
CA ILE A 99 -43.53 10.43 2.03
C ILE A 99 -44.53 9.42 1.42
N PHE A 100 -44.20 8.13 1.39
CA PHE A 100 -45.07 7.11 0.79
C PHE A 100 -46.13 6.54 1.74
N LEU A 101 -45.98 6.71 3.06
CA LEU A 101 -46.90 6.12 4.05
C LEU A 101 -48.09 7.01 4.42
N ASN A 102 -48.14 8.26 3.93
CA ASN A 102 -49.23 9.20 4.23
C ASN A 102 -50.20 9.47 3.06
N ASN A 103 -50.10 8.70 1.98
CA ASN A 103 -51.08 8.72 0.89
C ASN A 103 -51.72 7.34 0.72
N LYS A 104 -52.53 6.93 1.71
CA LYS A 104 -53.66 6.04 1.48
C LYS A 104 -54.73 6.19 2.56
#